data_AF-A0A060ZIK5-F1
#
_entry.id   AF-A0A060ZIK5-F1
#
_cell.length_a   1.000
_cell.length_b   1.000
_cell.length_c   1.000
_cell.angle_alpha   90.00
_cell.angle_beta   90.00
_cell.angle_gamma   90.00
#
_symmetry.space_group_name_H-M   'P 1'
#
loop_
_entity.id
_entity.type
_entity.pdbx_description
1 polymer ?
#
loop_
_entity_poly.entity_id
_entity_poly.type
_entity_poly.pdbx_seq_one_letter_code
_entity_poly.pdbx_strand_id
1 'polypeptide(L)'
;MKILEIVPYSVLYLLFSVYIYISHFSSTQSLDNCINVFSRASPSARGLCIPTRAVCDAETIFALSSGHGRCGVAVVRVSGPASSMVLRNMAGLTQALPPPRTALLRRITDPQSKELLDRGLVLWFKGPHSFTGEDSAEFHIHGGPAVITAVLQALGKHTVI
;
A
#
# COMPACT_ATOMS: atom_id res chain seq x y z
N MET A 1 23.67 -18.55 -24.61
CA MET A 1 23.74 -17.44 -23.64
C MET A 1 22.30 -17.01 -23.33
N LYS A 2 21.60 -17.71 -22.42
CA LYS A 2 20.26 -17.33 -21.96
C LYS A 2 20.44 -16.60 -20.64
N ILE A 3 20.05 -15.33 -20.62
CA ILE A 3 20.04 -14.49 -19.43
C ILE A 3 18.85 -14.94 -18.60
N LEU A 4 19.15 -15.50 -17.42
CA LEU A 4 18.16 -15.85 -16.40
C LEU A 4 17.60 -14.54 -15.82
N GLU A 5 16.28 -14.40 -15.86
CA GLU A 5 15.55 -13.32 -15.19
C GLU A 5 15.80 -13.40 -13.68
N ILE A 6 16.57 -12.44 -13.17
CA ILE A 6 16.78 -12.24 -11.74
C ILE A 6 15.57 -11.44 -11.25
N VAL A 7 14.60 -12.13 -10.66
CA VAL A 7 13.62 -11.48 -9.78
C VAL A 7 14.43 -11.01 -8.55
N PRO A 8 14.49 -9.71 -8.23
CA PRO A 8 15.32 -9.24 -7.14
C PRO A 8 14.83 -9.80 -5.80
N TYR A 9 15.76 -10.29 -4.98
CA TYR A 9 15.55 -10.89 -3.66
C TYR A 9 14.65 -10.07 -2.70
N SER A 10 14.45 -8.78 -3.01
CA SER A 10 13.62 -7.86 -2.24
C SER A 10 12.10 -8.03 -2.49
N VAL A 11 11.67 -8.48 -3.68
CA VAL A 11 10.25 -8.82 -3.96
C VAL A 11 9.83 -10.05 -3.15
N LEU A 12 10.74 -11.02 -3.03
CA LEU A 12 10.56 -12.18 -2.16
C LEU A 12 10.44 -11.76 -0.69
N TYR A 13 11.20 -10.75 -0.24
CA TYR A 13 11.15 -10.25 1.13
C TYR A 13 9.84 -9.54 1.48
N LEU A 14 9.23 -8.80 0.54
CA LEU A 14 7.91 -8.18 0.75
C LEU A 14 6.81 -9.26 0.78
N LEU A 15 6.87 -10.24 -0.13
CA LEU A 15 5.98 -11.39 -0.09
C LEU A 15 6.18 -12.24 1.18
N PHE A 16 7.41 -12.38 1.69
CA PHE A 16 7.69 -13.06 2.96
C PHE A 16 7.23 -12.26 4.17
N SER A 17 7.42 -10.93 4.22
CA SER A 17 6.89 -10.10 5.31
C SER A 17 5.36 -10.06 5.31
N VAL A 18 4.72 -10.02 4.14
CA VAL A 18 3.27 -10.15 3.99
C VAL A 18 2.81 -11.55 4.40
N TYR A 19 3.51 -12.62 3.99
CA TYR A 19 3.19 -14.01 4.36
C TYR A 19 3.38 -14.29 5.85
N ILE A 20 4.44 -13.77 6.48
CA ILE A 20 4.67 -13.88 7.93
C ILE A 20 3.62 -13.08 8.71
N TYR A 21 3.26 -11.87 8.25
CA TYR A 21 2.16 -11.10 8.86
C TYR A 21 0.83 -11.87 8.80
N ILE A 22 0.48 -12.45 7.65
CA ILE A 22 -0.71 -13.30 7.47
C ILE A 22 -0.66 -14.56 8.38
N SER A 23 0.51 -15.18 8.49
CA SER A 23 0.70 -16.43 9.26
C SER A 23 0.66 -16.21 10.78
N HIS A 24 1.17 -15.07 11.28
CA HIS A 24 1.18 -14.78 12.72
C HIS A 24 -0.13 -14.14 13.21
N PHE A 25 -0.85 -13.42 12.34
CA PHE A 25 -2.17 -12.87 12.64
C PHE A 25 -3.24 -13.96 12.79
N SER A 26 -3.05 -15.13 12.15
CA SER A 26 -3.97 -16.28 12.26
C SER A 26 -3.98 -16.96 13.65
N SER A 27 -3.02 -16.64 14.54
CA SER A 27 -2.89 -17.32 15.85
C SER A 27 -3.63 -16.63 17.02
N THR A 28 -4.15 -15.42 16.84
CA THR A 28 -4.83 -14.68 17.92
C THR A 28 -6.20 -14.17 17.50
N GLN A 29 -7.20 -15.02 17.80
CA GLN A 29 -8.61 -14.73 18.02
C GLN A 29 -9.58 -14.73 16.83
N SER A 30 -10.61 -15.58 17.02
CA SER A 30 -11.99 -15.53 16.51
C SER A 30 -12.20 -15.25 15.03
N LEU A 31 -12.50 -16.34 14.33
CA LEU A 31 -13.29 -16.43 13.10
C LEU A 31 -14.31 -15.28 12.99
N ASP A 32 -14.11 -14.43 11.97
CA ASP A 32 -15.15 -13.72 11.17
C ASP A 32 -14.70 -12.37 10.57
N ASN A 33 -13.44 -11.96 10.69
CA ASN A 33 -13.00 -10.73 10.00
C ASN A 33 -11.52 -10.76 9.62
N CYS A 34 -11.20 -10.14 8.48
CA CYS A 34 -9.85 -9.90 7.95
C CYS A 34 -9.27 -10.94 6.98
N ILE A 35 -10.04 -11.36 5.97
CA ILE A 35 -9.54 -11.51 4.60
C ILE A 35 -10.67 -11.05 3.67
N ASN A 36 -10.71 -9.78 3.27
CA ASN A 36 -11.57 -9.38 2.14
C ASN A 36 -10.75 -9.44 0.85
N VAL A 37 -10.50 -10.65 0.37
CA VAL A 37 -10.30 -10.91 -1.06
C VAL A 37 -11.69 -11.04 -1.65
N PHE A 38 -12.33 -9.91 -2.00
CA PHE A 38 -13.66 -9.94 -2.63
C PHE A 38 -13.53 -9.81 -4.14
N SER A 39 -13.36 -10.94 -4.80
CA SER A 39 -13.63 -11.10 -6.23
C SER A 39 -15.14 -11.05 -6.46
N ARG A 40 -15.63 -10.03 -7.17
CA ARG A 40 -16.93 -10.09 -7.85
C ARG A 40 -16.69 -10.02 -9.35
N ALA A 41 -16.55 -11.19 -9.97
CA ALA A 41 -16.69 -11.34 -11.40
C ALA A 41 -18.14 -11.04 -11.81
N SER A 42 -18.35 -10.06 -12.68
CA SER A 42 -19.63 -9.80 -13.34
C SER A 42 -19.80 -10.76 -14.53
N PRO A 43 -20.95 -11.46 -14.68
CA PRO A 43 -21.18 -12.34 -15.81
C PRO A 43 -21.86 -11.56 -16.95
N SER A 44 -21.09 -10.97 -17.86
CA SER A 44 -21.58 -10.69 -19.22
C SER A 44 -20.44 -10.27 -20.14
N ALA A 45 -19.81 -11.24 -20.80
CA ALA A 45 -18.95 -10.98 -21.95
C ALA A 45 -19.48 -11.77 -23.15
N ARG A 46 -20.29 -11.11 -23.98
CA ARG A 46 -20.39 -11.45 -25.41
C ARG A 46 -19.79 -10.30 -26.20
N GLY A 47 -18.68 -10.57 -26.88
CA GLY A 47 -18.35 -9.89 -28.13
C GLY A 47 -17.14 -8.95 -28.11
N LEU A 48 -16.19 -9.31 -28.97
CA LEU A 48 -15.19 -8.50 -29.67
C LEU A 48 -13.85 -8.19 -29.01
N CYS A 49 -12.82 -8.66 -29.71
CA CYS A 49 -11.41 -8.43 -29.53
C CYS A 49 -11.01 -6.98 -29.86
N ILE A 50 -10.40 -6.30 -28.89
CA ILE A 50 -9.51 -5.16 -29.09
C ILE A 50 -8.27 -5.46 -28.24
N PRO A 51 -7.03 -5.46 -28.77
CA PRO A 51 -5.84 -5.53 -27.94
C PRO A 51 -5.55 -4.12 -27.42
N THR A 52 -6.45 -3.55 -26.64
CA THR A 52 -6.11 -2.45 -25.74
C THR A 52 -5.27 -3.07 -24.64
N ARG A 53 -3.99 -2.67 -24.56
CA ARG A 53 -3.09 -2.86 -23.43
C ARG A 53 -3.89 -3.26 -22.19
N ALA A 54 -3.81 -4.53 -21.79
CA ALA A 54 -4.45 -4.98 -20.59
C ALA A 54 -3.89 -4.14 -19.43
N VAL A 55 -4.60 -3.08 -19.05
CA VAL A 55 -4.64 -2.65 -17.67
C VAL A 55 -5.40 -3.78 -16.99
N CYS A 56 -4.69 -4.88 -16.73
CA CYS A 56 -5.13 -5.84 -15.75
C CYS A 56 -5.35 -5.01 -14.49
N ASP A 57 -6.53 -5.16 -13.92
CA ASP A 57 -7.05 -4.39 -12.80
C ASP A 57 -6.12 -4.62 -11.59
N ALA A 58 -5.02 -3.88 -11.56
CA ALA A 58 -3.94 -4.10 -10.62
C ALA A 58 -4.43 -3.62 -9.26
N GLU A 59 -4.67 -4.56 -8.36
CA GLU A 59 -5.12 -4.25 -7.02
C GLU A 59 -4.06 -3.40 -6.29
N THR A 60 -4.51 -2.38 -5.56
CA THR A 60 -3.58 -1.58 -4.75
C THR A 60 -3.37 -2.29 -3.42
N ILE A 61 -2.12 -2.62 -3.12
CA ILE A 61 -1.72 -3.30 -1.89
C ILE A 61 -1.07 -2.33 -0.91
N PHE A 62 -1.12 -2.64 0.38
CA PHE A 62 -0.41 -1.89 1.40
C PHE A 62 0.10 -2.80 2.53
N ALA A 63 1.23 -2.45 3.14
CA ALA A 63 1.82 -3.21 4.23
C ALA A 63 2.82 -2.39 5.06
N LEU A 64 3.03 -2.81 6.31
CA LEU A 64 4.22 -2.44 7.06
C LEU A 64 5.46 -2.98 6.32
N SER A 65 6.35 -2.09 5.93
CA SER A 65 7.57 -2.36 5.16
C SER A 65 8.85 -2.27 5.99
N SER A 66 8.74 -1.88 7.27
CA SER A 66 9.83 -1.93 8.26
C SER A 66 9.71 -3.18 9.16
N GLY A 67 10.69 -3.38 10.04
CA GLY A 67 10.60 -4.40 11.09
C GLY A 67 9.41 -4.16 12.04
N HIS A 68 8.96 -5.24 12.67
CA HIS A 68 7.89 -5.21 13.66
C HIS A 68 8.43 -4.85 15.06
N GLY A 69 7.59 -4.23 15.88
CA GLY A 69 7.93 -3.85 17.26
C GLY A 69 8.11 -2.34 17.44
N ARG A 70 8.48 -1.95 18.67
CA ARG A 70 8.68 -0.54 19.01
C ARG A 70 9.95 -0.03 18.32
N CYS A 71 9.82 1.05 17.56
CA CYS A 71 10.93 1.70 16.89
C CYS A 71 10.69 3.22 16.81
N GLY A 72 11.73 3.99 16.48
CA GLY A 72 11.58 5.43 16.27
C GLY A 72 10.70 5.72 15.06
N VAL A 73 10.95 5.03 13.95
CA VAL A 73 10.24 5.20 12.68
C VAL A 73 9.83 3.85 12.12
N ALA A 74 8.58 3.75 11.71
CA ALA A 74 8.02 2.65 10.93
C ALA A 74 7.66 3.14 9.53
N VAL A 75 7.82 2.28 8.52
CA VAL A 75 7.51 2.60 7.13
C VAL A 75 6.32 1.77 6.69
N VAL A 76 5.23 2.41 6.28
CA VAL A 76 4.08 1.77 5.64
C VAL A 76 4.10 2.13 4.16
N ARG A 77 4.07 1.13 3.28
CA ARG A 77 4.07 1.31 1.84
C ARG A 77 2.73 0.94 1.25
N VAL A 78 2.33 1.70 0.24
CA VAL A 78 1.18 1.45 -0.64
C VAL A 78 1.72 1.33 -2.07
N SER A 79 1.33 0.31 -2.82
CA SER A 79 1.72 0.09 -4.22
C SER A 79 0.49 -0.23 -5.07
N GLY A 80 0.44 0.32 -6.27
CA GLY A 80 -0.65 0.10 -7.23
C GLY A 80 -1.31 1.41 -7.67
N PRO A 81 -2.34 1.33 -8.54
CA PRO A 81 -2.93 2.49 -9.22
C PRO A 81 -3.54 3.53 -8.27
N ALA A 82 -4.07 3.12 -7.11
CA ALA A 82 -4.67 4.04 -6.14
C ALA A 82 -3.65 4.70 -5.19
N SER A 83 -2.36 4.35 -5.26
CA SER A 83 -1.34 4.88 -4.35
C SER A 83 -1.25 6.41 -4.34
N SER A 84 -1.41 7.03 -5.51
CA SER A 84 -1.40 8.49 -5.66
C SER A 84 -2.59 9.14 -4.93
N MET A 85 -3.78 8.57 -5.09
CA MET A 85 -5.01 9.04 -4.44
C MET A 85 -4.92 8.88 -2.92
N VAL A 86 -4.46 7.72 -2.45
CA VAL A 86 -4.26 7.43 -1.03
C VAL A 86 -3.30 8.45 -0.40
N LEU A 87 -2.16 8.69 -1.03
CA LEU A 87 -1.18 9.67 -0.56
C LEU A 87 -1.78 11.07 -0.47
N ARG A 88 -2.52 11.51 -1.50
CA ARG A 88 -3.14 12.85 -1.49
C ARG A 88 -4.16 12.99 -0.38
N ASN A 89 -5.02 11.99 -0.21
CA ASN A 89 -6.12 12.04 0.76
C ASN A 89 -5.59 12.00 2.20
N MET A 90 -4.68 11.07 2.51
CA MET A 90 -4.16 10.93 3.87
C MET A 90 -3.18 12.03 4.26
N ALA A 91 -2.38 12.55 3.33
CA ALA A 91 -1.43 13.63 3.62
C ALA A 91 -2.03 15.03 3.41
N GLY A 92 -3.32 15.13 3.04
CA GLY A 92 -4.00 16.41 2.79
C GLY A 92 -3.39 17.22 1.65
N LEU A 93 -2.91 16.56 0.59
CA LEU A 93 -2.33 17.23 -0.58
C LEU A 93 -3.45 17.66 -1.53
N THR A 94 -3.84 18.92 -1.41
CA THR A 94 -4.86 19.54 -2.28
C THR A 94 -4.34 19.82 -3.68
N GLN A 95 -3.03 20.09 -3.81
CA GLN A 95 -2.35 20.33 -5.07
C GLN A 95 -1.83 19.03 -5.72
N ALA A 96 -0.88 19.17 -6.64
CA ALA A 96 -0.15 18.08 -7.27
C ALA A 96 0.63 17.23 -6.24
N LEU A 97 0.95 16.00 -6.64
CA LEU A 97 1.86 15.14 -5.90
C LEU A 97 3.24 15.81 -5.75
N PRO A 98 3.98 15.53 -4.67
CA PRO A 98 5.37 15.97 -4.59
C PRO A 98 6.19 15.44 -5.77
N PRO A 99 7.29 16.12 -6.11
CA PRO A 99 8.31 15.53 -6.96
C PRO A 99 8.67 14.12 -6.44
N PRO A 100 8.75 13.10 -7.32
CA PRO A 100 9.08 11.76 -6.88
C PRO A 100 10.38 11.73 -6.07
N ARG A 101 10.41 10.93 -5.00
CA ARG A 101 11.55 10.78 -4.06
C ARG A 101 11.87 12.02 -3.22
N THR A 102 10.93 12.96 -3.11
CA THR A 102 11.03 14.07 -2.16
C THR A 102 10.24 13.74 -0.90
N ALA A 103 10.90 13.77 0.24
CA ALA A 103 10.26 13.61 1.54
C ALA A 103 9.56 14.91 1.95
N LEU A 104 8.29 14.80 2.35
CA LEU A 104 7.51 15.91 2.88
C LEU A 104 7.02 15.60 4.29
N LEU A 105 7.26 16.52 5.23
CA LEU A 105 6.64 16.46 6.56
C LEU A 105 5.16 16.83 6.45
N ARG A 106 4.27 15.91 6.82
CA ARG A 106 2.82 16.09 6.71
C ARG A 106 2.11 15.61 7.97
N ARG A 107 0.92 16.20 8.19
CA ARG A 107 -0.09 15.62 9.07
C ARG A 107 -0.78 14.50 8.28
N ILE A 108 -0.68 13.29 8.80
CA ILE A 108 -1.31 12.10 8.22
C ILE A 108 -2.64 11.93 8.94
N THR A 109 -3.73 11.94 8.18
CA THR A 109 -5.10 11.90 8.72
C THR A 109 -5.91 10.76 8.11
N ASP A 110 -6.85 10.21 8.88
CA ASP A 110 -7.90 9.34 8.31
C ASP A 110 -8.74 10.21 7.37
N PRO A 111 -8.84 9.89 6.07
CA PRO A 111 -9.52 10.79 5.15
C PRO A 111 -11.05 10.78 5.28
N GLN A 112 -11.65 9.81 5.99
CA GLN A 112 -13.08 9.82 6.33
C GLN A 112 -13.34 10.64 7.59
N SER A 113 -12.72 10.27 8.72
CA SER A 113 -12.98 10.92 10.02
C SER A 113 -12.26 12.26 10.19
N LYS A 114 -11.24 12.53 9.37
CA LYS A 114 -10.30 13.66 9.49
C LYS A 114 -9.47 13.66 10.78
N GLU A 115 -9.48 12.56 11.52
CA GLU A 115 -8.66 12.37 12.72
C GLU A 115 -7.17 12.39 12.37
N LEU A 116 -6.36 12.99 13.24
CA LEU A 116 -4.90 12.99 13.11
C LEU A 116 -4.34 11.63 13.56
N LEU A 117 -3.78 10.89 12.62
CA LEU A 117 -3.15 9.59 12.89
C LEU A 117 -1.69 9.76 13.30
N ASP A 118 -0.96 10.62 12.58
CA ASP A 118 0.43 10.92 12.90
C ASP A 118 0.93 12.23 12.27
N ARG A 119 2.11 12.67 12.68
CA ARG A 119 2.94 13.65 11.95
C ARG A 119 4.21 12.95 11.50
N GLY A 120 4.32 12.70 10.20
CA GLY A 120 5.39 11.88 9.63
C GLY A 120 5.84 12.38 8.27
N LEU A 121 6.85 11.72 7.70
CA LEU A 121 7.27 11.99 6.33
C LEU A 121 6.43 11.16 5.36
N VAL A 122 6.11 11.75 4.21
CA VAL A 122 5.49 11.02 3.11
C VAL A 122 6.32 11.17 1.85
N LEU A 123 6.39 10.09 1.07
CA LEU A 123 7.17 10.03 -0.16
C LEU A 123 6.30 9.47 -1.29
N TRP A 124 6.51 10.02 -2.48
CA TRP A 124 5.91 9.53 -3.73
C TRP A 124 6.97 8.85 -4.60
N PHE A 125 6.65 7.69 -5.14
CA PHE A 125 7.48 6.96 -6.11
C PHE A 125 6.64 6.69 -7.35
N LYS A 126 7.01 7.35 -8.46
CA LYS A 126 6.38 7.12 -9.75
C LYS A 126 6.96 5.86 -10.41
N GLY A 127 6.11 4.94 -10.88
CA GLY A 127 6.50 3.82 -11.72
C GLY A 127 7.10 4.29 -13.06
N PRO A 128 8.02 3.52 -13.68
CA PRO A 128 8.54 2.22 -13.26
C PRO A 128 9.68 2.32 -12.22
N HIS A 129 10.03 3.53 -11.79
CA HIS A 129 11.13 3.76 -10.87
C HIS A 129 10.64 3.69 -9.42
N SER A 130 10.08 2.57 -9.02
CA SER A 130 9.71 2.26 -7.64
C SER A 130 10.24 0.88 -7.25
N PHE A 131 9.99 0.46 -6.01
CA PHE A 131 10.40 -0.85 -5.54
C PHE A 131 9.67 -1.99 -6.25
N THR A 132 8.37 -1.83 -6.51
CA THR A 132 7.50 -2.83 -7.15
C THR A 132 7.46 -2.67 -8.67
N GLY A 133 7.97 -1.56 -9.20
CA GLY A 133 7.81 -1.16 -10.60
C GLY A 133 6.48 -0.45 -10.88
N GLU A 134 5.59 -0.35 -9.90
CA GLU A 134 4.32 0.37 -9.99
C GLU A 134 4.40 1.76 -9.36
N ASP A 135 3.35 2.56 -9.48
CA ASP A 135 3.20 3.73 -8.63
C ASP A 135 3.12 3.32 -7.15
N SER A 136 3.85 4.01 -6.27
CA SER A 136 3.88 3.70 -4.84
C SER A 136 4.00 4.95 -3.97
N ALA A 137 3.47 4.86 -2.76
CA ALA A 137 3.61 5.87 -1.72
C ALA A 137 4.17 5.24 -0.44
N GLU A 138 4.94 6.01 0.31
CA GLU A 138 5.43 5.60 1.63
C GLU A 138 5.05 6.61 2.70
N PHE A 139 4.65 6.08 3.85
CA PHE A 139 4.37 6.83 5.07
C PHE A 139 5.40 6.42 6.12
N HIS A 140 6.23 7.37 6.52
CA HIS A 140 7.27 7.21 7.52
C HIS A 140 6.73 7.82 8.81
N ILE A 141 6.17 6.94 9.64
CA ILE A 141 5.39 7.26 10.83
C ILE A 141 6.17 6.89 12.09
N HIS A 142 5.74 7.38 13.24
CA HIS A 142 6.28 6.93 14.52
C HIS A 142 6.05 5.43 14.70
N GLY A 143 7.08 4.71 15.16
CA GLY A 143 7.05 3.25 15.34
C GLY A 143 6.30 2.76 16.57
N GLY A 144 5.24 3.48 16.99
CA GLY A 144 4.33 3.07 18.03
C GLY A 144 3.28 2.10 17.49
N PRO A 145 3.00 0.95 18.12
CA PRO A 145 2.02 -0.02 17.64
C PRO A 145 0.64 0.60 17.35
N ALA A 146 0.18 1.52 18.21
CA ALA A 146 -1.10 2.21 18.03
C ALA A 146 -1.15 3.05 16.73
N VAL A 147 -0.06 3.74 16.40
CA VAL A 147 0.04 4.57 15.19
C VAL A 147 0.04 3.68 13.94
N ILE A 148 0.84 2.61 13.96
CA ILE A 148 0.92 1.64 12.86
C ILE A 148 -0.47 1.04 12.59
N THR A 149 -1.14 0.54 13.64
CA THR A 149 -2.48 -0.05 13.52
C THR A 149 -3.49 0.96 12.98
N ALA A 150 -3.49 2.19 13.51
CA ALA A 150 -4.43 3.23 13.07
C ALA A 150 -4.24 3.60 11.58
N VAL A 151 -2.99 3.71 11.11
CA VAL A 151 -2.68 3.97 9.69
C VAL A 151 -3.09 2.80 8.80
N LEU A 152 -2.79 1.56 9.18
CA LEU A 152 -3.19 0.38 8.41
C LEU A 152 -4.73 0.24 8.33
N GLN A 153 -5.45 0.55 9.41
CA GLN A 153 -6.90 0.57 9.43
C GLN A 153 -7.46 1.67 8.52
N ALA A 154 -6.90 2.87 8.56
CA ALA A 154 -7.33 3.97 7.68
C ALA A 154 -7.10 3.64 6.20
N LEU A 155 -5.98 2.98 5.87
CA LEU A 155 -5.69 2.50 4.51
C LEU A 155 -6.71 1.45 4.05
N GLY A 156 -7.02 0.47 4.90
CA GLY A 156 -8.00 -0.59 4.60
C GLY A 156 -9.41 -0.07 4.30
N LYS A 157 -9.79 1.10 4.83
CA LYS A 157 -11.07 1.75 4.50
C LYS A 157 -11.05 2.50 3.15
N HIS A 158 -9.87 2.87 2.66
CA HIS A 158 -9.70 3.80 1.54
C HIS A 158 -9.32 3.17 0.21
N THR A 159 -8.72 1.98 0.25
CA THR A 159 -8.26 1.26 -0.95
C THR A 159 -9.38 0.41 -1.59
N VAL A 160 -10.61 0.49 -1.06
CA VAL A 160 -11.79 -0.30 -1.48
C VAL A 160 -12.71 0.46 -2.45
N ILE A 161 -12.24 1.55 -3.07
CA ILE A 161 -13.07 2.42 -3.94
C ILE A 161 -12.70 2.28 -5.40
#